data_AF-A0A914JWW7-F1
#
_entry.id   AF-A0A914JWW7-F1
#
_cell.length_a   1.000
_cell.length_b   1.000
_cell.length_c   1.000
_cell.angle_alpha   90.00
_cell.angle_beta   90.00
_cell.angle_gamma   90.00
#
_symmetry.space_group_name_H-M   'P 1'
#
loop_
_entity.id
_entity.type
_entity.pdbx_description
1 polymer ?
#
loop_
_entity_poly.entity_id
_entity_poly.type
_entity_poly.pdbx_seq_one_letter_code
_entity_poly.pdbx_strand_id
1 'polypeptide(L)'
;MATSGKYTFINIDLSTGSHVEKPWIRGTDMNSPENVKAKEAYKALKIVSLKRNDSNEFKNLKMRIKERAEKKYNYSQKNGKEYQMNNFVLGFYDAVLLYAIGLNKTLEAGLDPRNA
;
A
#
# COMPACT_ATOMS: atom_id res chain seq x y z
N MET A 1 13.50 27.52 6.42
CA MET A 1 12.11 27.42 6.92
C MET A 1 11.84 26.05 7.56
N ALA A 2 12.02 24.93 6.86
CA ALA A 2 11.77 23.58 7.38
C ALA A 2 12.62 23.18 8.61
N THR A 3 13.83 23.71 8.76
CA THR A 3 14.76 23.38 9.86
C THR A 3 14.60 24.22 11.12
N SER A 4 13.70 25.19 11.12
CA SER A 4 13.58 26.18 12.22
C SER A 4 12.91 25.65 13.49
N GLY A 5 12.30 24.46 13.44
CA GLY A 5 11.50 23.90 14.54
C GLY A 5 10.18 24.63 14.82
N LYS A 6 9.86 25.69 14.06
CA LYS A 6 8.66 26.53 14.26
C LYS A 6 7.38 25.97 13.63
N TYR A 7 7.50 24.99 12.74
CA TYR A 7 6.39 24.43 11.96
C TYR A 7 6.47 22.91 11.96
N THR A 8 5.31 22.26 12.09
CA THR A 8 5.16 20.82 11.85
C THR A 8 4.45 20.63 10.52
N PHE A 9 5.06 19.85 9.62
CA PHE A 9 4.45 19.50 8.35
C PHE A 9 3.89 18.09 8.43
N ILE A 10 2.66 17.89 7.96
CA ILE A 10 2.00 16.58 7.93
C ILE A 10 1.50 16.33 6.51
N ASN A 11 1.82 15.16 5.97
CA ASN A 11 1.24 14.63 4.75
C ASN A 11 0.44 13.37 5.06
N ILE A 12 -0.74 13.22 4.46
CA ILE A 12 -1.59 12.04 4.61
C ILE A 12 -1.49 11.24 3.33
N ASP A 13 -0.80 10.10 3.38
CA ASP A 13 -0.65 9.17 2.26
C ASP A 13 -1.56 7.96 2.46
N LEU A 14 -2.77 8.08 1.92
CA LEU A 14 -3.73 6.97 1.82
C LEU A 14 -3.51 6.15 0.54
N SER A 15 -2.52 6.52 -0.29
CA SER A 15 -2.41 6.06 -1.65
C SER A 15 -1.88 4.62 -1.78
N THR A 16 -2.03 4.16 -3.01
CA THR A 16 -2.28 2.80 -3.46
C THR A 16 -1.03 2.06 -3.94
N GLY A 17 0.16 2.45 -3.49
CA GLY A 17 1.38 1.84 -4.02
C GLY A 17 2.69 2.41 -3.51
N SER A 18 2.73 3.70 -3.21
CA SER A 18 3.99 4.41 -2.96
C SER A 18 4.35 4.51 -1.48
N HIS A 19 4.45 3.37 -0.79
CA HIS A 19 5.30 3.35 0.40
C HIS A 19 6.75 3.27 -0.06
N VAL A 20 7.22 4.38 -0.64
CA VAL A 20 8.58 4.51 -1.10
C VAL A 20 9.39 4.83 0.15
N GLU A 21 10.39 4.02 0.48
CA GLU A 21 11.30 4.28 1.62
C GLU A 21 11.96 5.67 1.52
N LYS A 22 12.02 6.23 0.31
CA LYS A 22 12.62 7.52 -0.01
C LYS A 22 11.64 8.39 -0.83
N PRO A 23 10.57 8.93 -0.21
CA PRO A 23 9.49 9.64 -0.92
C PRO A 23 9.94 10.99 -1.53
N TRP A 24 11.12 11.48 -1.17
CA TRP A 24 11.72 12.71 -1.70
C TRP A 24 12.53 12.52 -2.99
N ILE A 25 12.79 11.27 -3.41
CA ILE A 25 13.56 11.02 -4.64
C ILE A 25 12.67 11.22 -5.87
N ARG A 26 13.20 11.94 -6.86
CA ARG A 26 12.64 12.09 -8.21
C ARG A 26 13.70 11.71 -9.24
N GLY A 27 13.29 11.03 -10.31
CA GLY A 27 14.20 10.58 -11.38
C GLY A 27 15.14 9.44 -10.98
N THR A 28 16.13 9.17 -11.82
CA THR A 28 17.14 8.10 -11.62
C THR A 28 18.36 8.57 -10.84
N ASP A 29 18.68 9.86 -10.87
CA ASP A 29 19.82 10.42 -10.12
C ASP A 29 19.46 10.69 -8.65
N MET A 30 19.92 9.81 -7.77
CA MET A 30 19.67 9.93 -6.32
C MET A 30 20.36 11.14 -5.68
N ASN A 31 21.39 11.71 -6.30
CA ASN A 31 22.23 12.76 -5.72
C ASN A 31 22.02 14.13 -6.40
N SER A 32 20.95 14.27 -7.19
CA SER A 32 20.59 15.55 -7.78
C SER A 32 20.47 16.64 -6.68
N PRO A 33 20.88 17.89 -6.95
CA PRO A 33 20.77 18.98 -5.97
C PRO A 33 19.35 19.13 -5.40
N GLU A 34 18.34 18.88 -6.24
CA GLU A 34 16.92 18.90 -5.85
C GLU A 34 16.60 17.76 -4.88
N ASN A 35 17.07 16.54 -5.13
CA ASN A 35 16.85 15.39 -4.26
C ASN A 35 17.54 15.55 -2.90
N VAL A 36 18.74 16.16 -2.87
CA VAL A 36 19.44 16.51 -1.62
C VAL A 36 18.65 17.56 -0.84
N LYS A 37 18.18 18.61 -1.51
CA LYS A 37 17.36 19.67 -0.89
C LYS A 37 16.02 19.13 -0.38
N ALA A 38 15.39 18.24 -1.14
CA ALA A 38 14.15 17.58 -0.76
C ALA A 38 14.36 16.67 0.46
N LYS A 39 15.44 15.90 0.49
CA LYS A 39 15.81 15.06 1.66
C LYS A 39 15.90 15.89 2.94
N GLU A 40 16.53 17.07 2.89
CA GLU A 40 16.61 17.97 4.04
C GLU A 40 15.24 18.53 4.46
N ALA A 41 14.39 18.90 3.51
CA ALA A 41 13.03 19.38 3.82
C ALA A 41 12.15 18.28 4.45
N TYR A 42 12.26 17.04 3.96
CA TYR A 42 11.48 15.90 4.43
C TYR A 42 11.80 15.51 5.89
N LYS A 43 12.93 15.95 6.47
CA LYS A 43 13.21 15.76 7.91
C LYS A 43 12.17 16.42 8.82
N ALA A 44 11.52 17.48 8.34
CA ALA A 44 10.46 18.18 9.09
C ALA A 44 9.05 17.66 8.78
N LEU A 45 8.91 16.72 7.85
CA LEU A 45 7.63 16.18 7.39
C LEU A 45 7.30 14.87 8.10
N LYS A 46 6.11 14.81 8.71
CA LYS A 46 5.51 13.55 9.18
C LYS A 46 4.56 13.02 8.12
N ILE A 47 4.66 11.73 7.81
CA ILE A 47 3.76 11.07 6.86
C ILE A 47 2.86 10.13 7.65
N VAL A 48 1.54 10.35 7.54
CA VAL A 48 0.51 9.46 8.09
C VAL A 48 0.07 8.52 6.99
N SER A 49 0.21 7.22 7.19
CA SER A 49 -0.16 6.18 6.23
C SER A 49 -0.94 5.05 6.90
N LEU A 50 -1.56 4.19 6.09
CA LEU A 50 -2.20 2.98 6.60
C LEU A 50 -1.15 2.04 7.20
N LYS A 51 -1.43 1.54 8.41
CA LYS A 51 -0.57 0.57 9.09
C LYS A 51 -0.42 -0.67 8.23
N ARG A 52 0.81 -0.98 7.83
CA ARG A 52 1.14 -2.27 7.20
C ARG A 52 1.61 -3.24 8.27
N ASN A 53 1.14 -4.47 8.18
CA ASN A 53 1.59 -5.54 9.06
C ASN A 53 2.92 -6.09 8.51
N ASP A 54 3.94 -6.25 9.37
CA ASP A 54 5.23 -6.84 8.98
C ASP A 54 5.26 -8.37 9.15
N SER A 55 4.10 -8.98 9.40
CA SER A 55 3.95 -10.42 9.52
C SER A 55 4.44 -11.16 8.27
N ASN A 56 4.97 -12.37 8.48
CA ASN A 56 5.41 -13.24 7.39
C ASN A 56 4.23 -13.60 6.46
N GLU A 57 3.03 -13.74 7.02
CA GLU A 57 1.82 -13.99 6.23
C GLU A 57 1.54 -12.85 5.23
N PHE A 58 1.63 -11.60 5.68
CA PHE A 58 1.42 -10.44 4.80
C PHE A 58 2.49 -10.35 3.72
N LYS A 59 3.76 -10.63 4.06
CA LYS A 59 4.86 -10.69 3.08
C LYS A 59 4.64 -11.78 2.02
N ASN A 60 4.16 -12.95 2.45
CA ASN A 60 3.83 -14.05 1.53
C ASN A 60 2.63 -13.71 0.64
N LEU A 61 1.58 -13.09 1.19
CA LEU A 61 0.44 -12.60 0.42
C LEU A 61 0.87 -11.60 -0.66
N LYS A 62 1.71 -10.61 -0.29
CA LYS A 62 2.31 -9.66 -1.23
C LYS A 62 3.02 -10.34 -2.39
N MET A 63 3.87 -11.32 -2.09
CA MET A 63 4.62 -12.08 -3.08
C MET A 63 3.68 -12.81 -4.05
N ARG A 64 2.69 -13.55 -3.53
CA ARG A 64 1.71 -14.27 -4.35
C ARG A 64 0.89 -13.36 -5.26
N ILE A 65 0.46 -12.20 -4.75
CA ILE A 65 -0.29 -11.22 -5.54
C ILE A 65 0.58 -10.69 -6.68
N LYS A 66 1.82 -10.29 -6.38
CA LYS A 66 2.77 -9.80 -7.39
C LYS A 66 3.03 -10.87 -8.46
N GLU A 67 3.33 -12.10 -8.04
CA GLU A 67 3.55 -13.21 -8.97
C GLU A 67 2.34 -13.47 -9.87
N ARG A 68 1.12 -13.46 -9.31
CA ARG A 68 -0.10 -13.64 -10.09
C ARG A 68 -0.34 -12.47 -11.04
N ALA A 69 -0.07 -11.24 -10.61
CA ALA A 69 -0.16 -10.05 -11.46
C ALA A 69 0.73 -10.19 -12.71
N GLU A 70 1.97 -10.63 -12.52
CA GLU A 70 2.90 -10.82 -13.63
C GLU A 70 2.55 -12.04 -14.49
N LYS A 71 2.42 -13.23 -13.89
CA LYS A 71 2.24 -14.48 -14.63
C LYS A 71 0.89 -14.58 -15.35
N LYS A 72 -0.17 -14.05 -14.76
CA LYS A 72 -1.55 -14.22 -15.30
C LYS A 72 -2.03 -13.01 -16.10
N TYR A 73 -1.58 -11.80 -15.75
CA TYR A 73 -2.11 -10.58 -16.34
C TYR A 73 -1.09 -9.82 -17.18
N ASN A 74 0.20 -10.24 -17.19
CA ASN A 74 1.32 -9.54 -17.83
C ASN A 74 1.36 -8.06 -17.39
N TYR A 75 1.18 -7.82 -16.09
CA TYR A 75 0.94 -6.49 -15.54
C TYR A 75 2.04 -5.50 -15.92
N SER A 76 3.31 -5.84 -15.71
CA SER A 76 4.41 -4.91 -15.96
C SER A 76 4.55 -4.57 -17.45
N GLN A 77 4.39 -5.57 -18.33
CA GLN A 77 4.43 -5.37 -19.77
C GLN A 77 3.31 -4.45 -20.26
N LYS A 78 2.09 -4.63 -19.76
CA LYS A 78 0.92 -3.84 -20.18
C LYS A 78 0.93 -2.41 -19.64
N ASN A 79 1.43 -2.21 -18.42
CA ASN A 79 1.37 -0.92 -17.73
C ASN A 79 2.68 -0.12 -17.82
N GLY A 80 3.75 -0.70 -18.38
CA GLY A 80 5.06 -0.06 -18.48
C GLY A 80 5.72 0.23 -17.13
N LYS A 81 5.28 -0.43 -16.05
CA LYS A 81 5.77 -0.23 -14.68
C LYS A 81 5.61 -1.48 -13.84
N GLU A 82 6.52 -1.67 -12.89
CA GLU A 82 6.48 -2.80 -11.95
C GLU A 82 5.18 -2.80 -11.13
N TYR A 83 4.64 -3.99 -10.85
CA TYR A 83 3.52 -4.12 -9.94
C TYR A 83 3.88 -3.65 -8.52
N GLN A 84 3.11 -2.68 -8.03
CA GLN A 84 3.16 -2.21 -6.64
C GLN A 84 1.85 -2.56 -5.95
N MET A 85 1.96 -3.06 -4.70
CA MET A 85 0.79 -3.43 -3.93
C MET A 85 -0.04 -2.20 -3.58
N ASN A 86 -1.34 -2.32 -3.84
CA ASN A 86 -2.36 -1.36 -3.53
C ASN A 86 -3.21 -1.80 -2.34
N ASN A 87 -3.54 -0.86 -1.43
CA ASN A 87 -4.46 -1.09 -0.32
C ASN A 87 -5.86 -1.53 -0.78
N PHE A 88 -6.32 -1.13 -1.97
CA PHE A 88 -7.58 -1.61 -2.55
C PHE A 88 -7.55 -3.12 -2.83
N VAL A 89 -6.42 -3.67 -3.26
CA VAL A 89 -6.28 -5.12 -3.52
C VAL A 89 -6.39 -5.90 -2.22
N LEU A 90 -5.82 -5.36 -1.12
CA LEU A 90 -5.99 -5.92 0.22
C LEU A 90 -7.45 -5.84 0.67
N GLY A 91 -8.10 -4.69 0.50
CA GLY A 91 -9.51 -4.52 0.85
C GLY A 91 -10.43 -5.54 0.16
N PHE A 92 -10.23 -5.81 -1.14
CA PHE A 92 -10.99 -6.84 -1.85
C PHE A 92 -10.63 -8.26 -1.39
N TYR A 93 -9.36 -8.54 -1.08
CA TYR A 93 -8.95 -9.83 -0.54
C TYR A 93 -9.64 -10.12 0.80
N ASP A 94 -9.61 -9.15 1.71
CA ASP A 94 -10.23 -9.25 3.02
C ASP A 94 -11.76 -9.30 2.93
N ALA A 95 -12.38 -8.57 1.99
CA ALA A 95 -13.82 -8.59 1.78
C ALA A 95 -14.34 -9.99 1.40
N VAL A 96 -13.60 -10.72 0.54
CA VAL A 96 -13.98 -12.10 0.16
C VAL A 96 -13.85 -13.05 1.35
N LEU A 97 -12.78 -12.91 2.16
CA LEU A 97 -12.61 -13.70 3.38
C LEU A 97 -13.73 -13.41 4.39
N LEU A 98 -14.04 -12.12 4.60
CA LEU A 98 -15.10 -11.70 5.51
C LEU A 98 -16.47 -12.20 5.05
N TYR A 99 -16.73 -12.16 3.75
CA TYR A 99 -17.93 -12.76 3.16
C TYR A 99 -18.01 -14.27 3.44
N ALA A 100 -16.92 -15.01 3.22
CA ALA A 100 -16.89 -16.45 3.48
C ALA A 100 -17.11 -16.79 4.96
N ILE A 101 -16.52 -16.02 5.88
CA ILE A 101 -16.73 -16.16 7.32
C ILE A 101 -18.20 -15.88 7.68
N GLY A 102 -18.77 -14.79 7.16
CA GLY A 102 -20.16 -14.42 7.37
C GLY A 102 -21.12 -15.51 6.87
N LEU A 103 -20.91 -15.95 5.62
CA LEU A 103 -21.69 -17.04 5.02
C LEU A 103 -21.65 -18.31 5.86
N ASN A 104 -20.45 -18.74 6.29
CA ASN A 104 -20.30 -19.95 7.09
C ASN A 104 -21.08 -19.85 8.41
N LYS A 105 -20.97 -18.72 9.11
CA LYS A 105 -21.70 -18.49 10.38
C LYS A 105 -23.22 -18.46 10.18
N THR A 106 -23.70 -17.85 9.08
CA THR A 106 -25.13 -17.81 8.78
C THR A 106 -25.69 -19.21 8.53
N LEU A 107 -24.94 -20.05 7.81
CA LEU A 107 -25.31 -21.45 7.56
C LEU A 107 -25.28 -22.29 8.85
N GLU A 108 -24.27 -22.10 9.71
CA GLU A 108 -24.19 -22.77 11.02
C GLU A 108 -25.37 -22.44 11.94
N ALA A 109 -25.92 -21.22 11.82
CA ALA A 109 -27.11 -20.79 12.55
C ALA A 109 -28.43 -21.29 11.93
N GLY A 110 -28.39 -22.00 10.80
CA GLY A 110 -29.59 -22.47 10.08
C GLY A 110 -30.39 -21.36 9.38
N LEU A 111 -29.77 -20.20 9.13
CA LEU A 111 -30.40 -19.05 8.48
C LEU A 111 -30.14 -19.07 6.96
N ASP A 112 -31.00 -18.40 6.18
CA ASP A 112 -30.77 -18.23 4.73
C ASP A 112 -29.82 -17.02 4.50
N PRO A 113 -28.61 -17.23 3.96
CA PRO A 113 -27.65 -16.17 3.70
C PRO A 113 -28.06 -15.19 2.60
N ARG A 114 -29.13 -15.47 1.87
CA ARG A 114 -29.69 -14.59 0.83
C ARG A 114 -30.81 -13.71 1.37
N ASN A 115 -31.22 -13.92 2.62
CA ASN A 115 -32.33 -13.23 3.27
C ASN A 115 -31.80 -12.29 4.36
N ALA A 116 -30.78 -11.49 3.99
CA ALA A 116 -30.13 -10.51 4.86
C ALA A 116 -31.05 -9.31 5.15
#